data_AF-A0A3D8SYB6-F1
#
_entry.id   AF-A0A3D8SYB6-F1
#
_cell.length_a   1.000
_cell.length_b   1.000
_cell.length_c   1.000
_cell.angle_alpha   90.00
_cell.angle_beta   90.00
_cell.angle_gamma   90.00
#
_symmetry.space_group_name_H-M   'P 1'
#
loop_
_entity.id
_entity.type
_entity.pdbx_description
1 polymer ?
#
loop_
_entity_poly.entity_id
_entity_poly.type
_entity_poly.pdbx_seq_one_letter_code
_entity_poly.pdbx_strand_id
1 'polypeptide(L)'
;MKTVFLGEGRAAGNGSIVMGANAHSPPDERLNVYDNGYFGSTKTGQHIDAWLEIWDYAGGCSFRGFVGGNGEEKSLFAFFDEGVVGRDLKQGQVIHSLLMALLELADEVFACSQVVICLDRSLPKLDSKAFMKSLRWVGFELITLDHWARAMDVTSENWLLLGMEV
;
A
#
# COMPACT_ATOMS: atom_id res chain seq x y z
N MET A 1 8.78 -7.93 17.41
CA MET A 1 8.47 -7.34 16.10
C MET A 1 7.02 -6.88 16.12
N LYS A 2 6.75 -5.58 15.91
CA LYS A 2 5.37 -5.05 15.87
C LYS A 2 4.93 -5.04 14.42
N THR A 3 3.99 -5.90 14.06
CA THR A 3 3.46 -6.03 12.70
C THR A 3 2.38 -4.98 12.45
N VAL A 4 2.63 -4.05 11.54
CA VAL A 4 1.66 -3.02 11.12
C VAL A 4 0.86 -3.48 9.89
N PHE A 5 1.44 -4.34 9.06
CA PHE A 5 0.82 -4.89 7.86
C PHE A 5 0.82 -6.42 7.88
N LEU A 6 -0.32 -7.03 7.53
CA LEU A 6 -0.49 -8.50 7.42
C LEU A 6 -0.36 -8.99 5.96
N GLY A 7 0.48 -8.34 5.16
CA GLY A 7 0.74 -8.68 3.75
C GLY A 7 1.93 -9.61 3.51
N GLU A 8 2.48 -10.26 4.55
CA GLU A 8 3.72 -11.05 4.51
C GLU A 8 3.56 -12.45 3.86
N GLY A 9 2.82 -12.55 2.76
CA GLY A 9 2.68 -13.78 1.99
C GLY A 9 3.37 -13.66 0.64
N ARG A 10 4.41 -14.47 0.40
CA ARG A 10 4.94 -14.70 -0.96
C ARG A 10 3.80 -15.18 -1.86
N ALA A 11 3.42 -14.38 -2.87
CA ALA A 11 2.45 -14.77 -3.88
C ALA A 11 3.17 -14.92 -5.23
N ALA A 12 3.68 -16.12 -5.50
CA ALA A 12 3.89 -16.53 -6.87
C ALA A 12 2.51 -16.73 -7.52
N GLY A 13 2.24 -16.00 -8.61
CA GLY A 13 1.25 -16.31 -9.65
C GLY A 13 -0.16 -16.66 -9.17
N ASN A 14 -1.08 -15.70 -9.38
CA ASN A 14 -2.54 -15.86 -9.28
C ASN A 14 -3.10 -16.14 -7.87
N GLY A 15 -3.78 -15.15 -7.29
CA GLY A 15 -4.55 -15.36 -6.07
C GLY A 15 -5.28 -14.11 -5.60
N SER A 16 -6.61 -14.15 -5.68
CA SER A 16 -7.60 -13.14 -5.26
C SER A 16 -7.76 -13.01 -3.74
N ILE A 17 -6.82 -13.50 -2.96
CA ILE A 17 -6.88 -13.55 -1.50
C ILE A 17 -5.43 -13.32 -1.03
N VAL A 18 -5.24 -12.80 0.17
CA VAL A 18 -3.93 -12.53 0.80
C VAL A 18 -3.38 -11.13 0.53
N MET A 19 -4.06 -10.12 1.12
CA MET A 19 -3.36 -8.95 1.66
C MET A 19 -3.64 -8.72 3.16
N GLY A 20 -4.22 -9.72 3.85
CA GLY A 20 -4.47 -9.61 5.29
C GLY A 20 -5.38 -8.46 5.71
N ALA A 21 -6.04 -7.79 4.76
CA ALA A 21 -7.18 -6.92 5.04
C ALA A 21 -8.35 -7.83 5.42
N ASN A 22 -8.88 -7.67 6.63
CA ASN A 22 -10.14 -8.30 7.04
C ASN A 22 -11.28 -7.70 6.21
N ALA A 23 -11.40 -8.11 4.95
CA ALA A 23 -12.63 -7.99 4.21
C ALA A 23 -13.56 -9.09 4.74
N HIS A 24 -14.60 -8.65 5.44
CA HIS A 24 -15.61 -9.51 6.05
C HIS A 24 -16.02 -10.66 5.11
N SER A 25 -15.71 -11.89 5.51
CA SER A 25 -16.39 -13.06 4.95
C SER A 25 -17.85 -13.05 5.44
N PRO A 26 -18.82 -13.59 4.68
CA PRO A 26 -20.21 -13.66 5.12
C PRO A 26 -20.30 -14.42 6.45
N PRO A 27 -21.18 -14.01 7.37
CA PRO A 27 -21.26 -14.64 8.69
C PRO A 27 -21.77 -16.08 8.56
N ASP A 28 -21.04 -17.02 9.18
CA ASP A 28 -21.50 -18.40 9.36
C ASP A 28 -22.64 -18.41 10.40
N GLU A 29 -23.86 -18.71 9.96
CA GLU A 29 -25.09 -18.69 10.78
C GLU A 29 -25.10 -19.72 11.93
N ARG A 30 -24.02 -20.50 12.09
CA ARG A 30 -23.91 -21.53 13.14
C ARG A 30 -23.37 -21.04 14.47
N LEU A 31 -23.03 -19.76 14.61
CA LEU A 31 -22.37 -19.23 15.80
C LEU A 31 -23.30 -18.29 16.56
N ASN A 32 -23.57 -18.67 17.82
CA ASN A 32 -24.53 -18.00 18.71
C ASN A 32 -24.23 -16.50 18.89
N VAL A 33 -25.18 -15.67 18.47
CA VAL A 33 -25.14 -14.19 18.41
C VAL A 33 -25.10 -13.50 19.78
N TYR A 34 -25.06 -14.27 20.88
CA TYR A 34 -25.05 -13.74 22.26
C TYR A 34 -23.73 -13.91 23.00
N ASP A 35 -22.71 -14.53 22.38
CA ASP A 35 -21.38 -14.54 22.98
C ASP A 35 -20.64 -13.26 22.59
N ASN A 36 -20.51 -12.38 23.58
CA ASN A 36 -19.88 -11.06 23.53
C ASN A 36 -18.34 -11.16 23.36
N GLY A 37 -17.89 -12.12 22.54
CA GLY A 37 -16.50 -12.55 22.39
C GLY A 37 -16.00 -12.64 20.94
N TYR A 38 -16.84 -12.38 19.93
CA TYR A 38 -16.38 -12.21 18.53
C TYR A 38 -15.59 -10.92 18.32
N PHE A 39 -15.87 -9.89 19.13
CA PHE A 39 -15.05 -8.69 19.25
C PHE A 39 -14.08 -8.83 20.43
N GLY A 40 -13.31 -9.93 20.41
CA GLY A 40 -12.17 -10.12 21.30
C GLY A 40 -11.18 -8.96 21.14
N SER A 41 -11.10 -8.16 22.19
CA SER A 41 -10.24 -7.00 22.38
C SER A 41 -8.77 -7.22 21.95
N THR A 42 -8.17 -6.17 21.39
CA THR A 42 -6.73 -5.91 21.13
C THR A 42 -6.09 -6.41 19.83
N LYS A 43 -6.43 -5.77 18.72
CA LYS A 43 -5.40 -5.27 17.81
C LYS A 43 -5.70 -3.82 17.48
N THR A 44 -4.83 -2.92 17.93
CA THR A 44 -4.72 -1.52 17.51
C THR A 44 -4.27 -1.46 16.05
N GLY A 45 -5.03 -2.07 15.14
CA GLY A 45 -4.85 -1.91 13.69
C GLY A 45 -5.56 -0.64 13.26
N GLN A 46 -4.92 0.18 12.44
CA GLN A 46 -5.61 1.33 11.86
C GLN A 46 -6.72 0.86 10.91
N HIS A 47 -7.81 1.63 10.89
CA HIS A 47 -8.94 1.37 10.01
C HIS A 47 -8.52 1.63 8.56
N ILE A 48 -8.92 0.73 7.65
CA ILE A 48 -8.77 0.92 6.21
C ILE A 48 -10.05 1.56 5.70
N ASP A 49 -9.93 2.74 5.11
CA ASP A 49 -11.07 3.51 4.62
C ASP A 49 -11.49 3.08 3.21
N ALA A 50 -10.53 2.72 2.37
CA ALA A 50 -10.79 2.26 1.01
C ALA A 50 -9.70 1.29 0.53
N TRP A 51 -10.06 0.45 -0.44
CA TRP A 51 -9.13 -0.43 -1.16
C TRP A 51 -9.27 -0.18 -2.67
N LEU A 52 -8.16 -0.21 -3.38
CA LEU A 52 -8.12 0.00 -4.83
C LEU A 52 -7.17 -0.98 -5.53
N GLU A 53 -7.56 -1.37 -6.73
CA GLU A 53 -6.70 -2.04 -7.69
C GLU A 53 -6.85 -1.32 -9.04
N ILE A 54 -5.74 -0.83 -9.57
CA ILE A 54 -5.71 -0.03 -10.80
C ILE A 54 -4.98 -0.83 -11.86
N TRP A 55 -5.60 -0.91 -13.03
CA TRP A 55 -5.09 -1.61 -14.19
C TRP A 55 -4.67 -0.58 -15.24
N ASP A 56 -3.38 -0.51 -15.53
CA ASP A 56 -2.87 0.21 -16.69
C ASP A 56 -2.78 -0.76 -17.86
N TYR A 57 -3.78 -0.72 -18.73
CA TYR A 57 -3.83 -1.54 -19.93
C TYR A 57 -2.77 -1.16 -20.97
N ALA A 58 -2.27 0.09 -20.97
CA ALA A 58 -1.24 0.54 -21.91
C ALA A 58 0.15 0.07 -21.45
N GLY A 59 0.46 0.21 -20.16
CA GLY A 59 1.67 -0.33 -19.54
C GLY A 59 1.64 -1.85 -19.31
N GLY A 60 0.45 -2.46 -19.38
CA GLY A 60 0.24 -3.89 -19.12
C GLY A 60 0.60 -4.27 -17.68
N CYS A 61 0.36 -3.37 -16.73
CA CYS A 61 0.63 -3.56 -15.32
C CYS A 61 -0.63 -3.26 -14.49
N SER A 62 -0.60 -3.74 -13.24
CA SER A 62 -1.61 -3.41 -12.26
C SER A 62 -0.92 -3.17 -10.94
N PHE A 63 -1.42 -2.21 -10.17
CA PHE A 63 -0.96 -2.02 -8.81
C PHE A 63 -2.14 -1.98 -7.85
N ARG A 64 -1.84 -2.24 -6.59
CA ARG A 64 -2.82 -2.32 -5.51
C ARG A 64 -2.52 -1.25 -4.50
N GLY A 65 -3.56 -0.78 -3.83
CA GLY A 65 -3.41 0.19 -2.77
C GLY A 65 -4.57 0.16 -1.80
N PHE A 66 -4.40 0.90 -0.71
CA PHE A 66 -5.46 1.16 0.24
C PHE A 66 -5.29 2.56 0.81
N VAL A 67 -6.39 3.12 1.31
CA VAL A 67 -6.41 4.36 2.07
C VAL A 67 -6.54 4.01 3.53
N GLY A 68 -5.67 4.55 4.37
CA GLY A 68 -5.70 4.37 5.81
C GLY A 68 -5.10 5.56 6.52
N GLY A 69 -5.45 5.73 7.78
CA GLY A 69 -5.05 6.89 8.56
C GLY A 69 -6.08 7.21 9.63
N ASN A 70 -6.01 8.41 10.20
CA ASN A 70 -6.97 8.84 11.22
C ASN A 70 -7.45 10.27 10.96
N GLY A 71 -8.76 10.43 10.79
CA GLY A 71 -9.37 11.75 10.59
C GLY A 71 -8.91 12.41 9.29
N GLU A 72 -8.25 13.57 9.43
CA GLU A 72 -7.74 14.39 8.31
C GLU A 72 -6.35 13.92 7.84
N GLU A 73 -5.66 13.05 8.60
CA GLU A 73 -4.35 12.50 8.26
C GLU A 73 -4.49 11.15 7.53
N LYS A 74 -5.23 11.15 6.42
CA LYS A 74 -5.37 9.97 5.57
C LYS A 74 -4.22 9.86 4.60
N SER A 75 -3.72 8.65 4.40
CA SER A 75 -2.68 8.37 3.43
C SER A 75 -3.11 7.29 2.46
N LEU A 76 -2.83 7.51 1.18
CA LEU A 76 -2.97 6.51 0.14
C LEU A 76 -1.68 5.69 0.06
N PHE A 77 -1.75 4.40 0.34
CA PHE A 77 -0.63 3.47 0.19
C PHE A 77 -0.76 2.73 -1.13
N ALA A 78 0.27 2.79 -1.98
CA ALA A 78 0.31 2.09 -3.27
C ALA A 78 1.53 1.15 -3.34
N PHE A 79 1.30 -0.11 -3.71
CA PHE A 79 2.31 -1.16 -3.71
C PHE A 79 2.90 -1.38 -5.10
N PHE A 80 4.23 -1.25 -5.18
CA PHE A 80 5.01 -1.36 -6.40
C PHE A 80 5.94 -2.57 -6.28
N ASP A 81 5.58 -3.63 -7.00
CA ASP A 81 6.35 -4.87 -7.10
C ASP A 81 7.09 -4.97 -8.45
N GLU A 82 7.66 -6.15 -8.73
CA GLU A 82 8.38 -6.41 -9.98
C GLU A 82 7.52 -6.20 -11.22
N GLY A 83 6.21 -6.46 -11.14
CA GLY A 83 5.27 -6.28 -12.23
C GLY A 83 5.09 -4.82 -12.63
N VAL A 84 5.17 -3.90 -11.67
CA VAL A 84 5.03 -2.46 -11.90
C VAL A 84 6.37 -1.84 -12.28
N VAL A 85 7.42 -2.10 -11.49
CA VAL A 85 8.73 -1.45 -11.64
C VAL A 85 9.50 -1.94 -12.88
N GLY A 86 9.51 -3.26 -13.12
CA GLY A 86 10.28 -3.87 -14.20
C GLY A 86 9.77 -3.54 -15.61
N ARG A 87 8.52 -3.08 -15.72
CA ARG A 87 7.91 -2.66 -17.00
C ARG A 87 8.07 -1.16 -17.23
N ASP A 88 7.89 -0.36 -16.19
CA ASP A 88 8.01 1.09 -16.32
C ASP A 88 9.43 1.53 -16.69
N LEU A 89 10.44 0.92 -16.08
CA LEU A 89 11.85 1.19 -16.38
C LEU A 89 12.23 0.85 -17.82
N LYS A 90 11.50 -0.04 -18.49
CA LYS A 90 11.71 -0.39 -19.90
C LYS A 90 11.06 0.61 -20.86
N GLN A 91 10.08 1.39 -20.40
CA GLN A 91 9.29 2.31 -21.22
C GLN A 91 9.55 3.79 -20.90
N GLY A 92 10.15 4.12 -19.74
CA GLY A 92 10.75 5.42 -19.44
C GLY A 92 9.80 6.64 -19.38
N GLN A 93 8.49 6.46 -19.58
CA GLN A 93 7.48 7.54 -19.58
C GLN A 93 6.22 7.21 -18.77
N VAL A 94 6.01 5.96 -18.36
CA VAL A 94 4.72 5.50 -17.81
C VAL A 94 4.57 5.82 -16.31
N ILE A 95 5.68 5.97 -15.57
CA ILE A 95 5.67 6.35 -14.14
C ILE A 95 5.02 7.71 -13.95
N HIS A 96 5.19 8.65 -14.89
CA HIS A 96 4.69 10.00 -14.71
C HIS A 96 3.16 10.05 -14.77
N SER A 97 2.53 9.37 -15.74
CA SER A 97 1.06 9.32 -15.82
C SER A 97 0.44 8.53 -14.68
N LEU A 98 1.08 7.42 -14.28
CA LEU A 98 0.59 6.60 -13.17
C LEU A 98 0.65 7.36 -11.84
N LEU A 99 1.76 8.06 -11.59
CA LEU A 99 1.92 8.89 -10.40
C LEU A 99 0.95 10.06 -10.40
N MET A 100 0.74 10.74 -11.53
CA MET A 100 -0.23 11.83 -11.60
C MET A 100 -1.65 11.34 -11.29
N ALA A 101 -2.05 10.19 -11.84
CA ALA A 101 -3.35 9.58 -11.52
C ALA A 101 -3.46 9.19 -10.04
N LEU A 102 -2.37 8.71 -9.43
CA LEU A 102 -2.32 8.41 -8.00
C LEU A 102 -2.50 9.65 -7.13
N LEU A 103 -1.87 10.76 -7.51
CA LEU A 103 -1.95 12.02 -6.77
C LEU A 103 -3.35 12.62 -6.88
N GLU A 104 -3.91 12.68 -8.09
CA GLU A 104 -5.26 13.14 -8.33
C GLU A 104 -6.28 12.30 -7.55
N LEU A 105 -6.11 10.98 -7.51
CA LEU A 105 -6.98 10.10 -6.74
C LEU A 105 -6.85 10.32 -5.22
N ALA A 106 -5.63 10.56 -4.74
CA ALA A 106 -5.38 10.83 -3.32
C ALA A 106 -6.05 12.14 -2.88
N ASP A 107 -5.86 13.22 -3.66
CA ASP A 107 -6.38 14.55 -3.36
C ASP A 107 -7.90 14.63 -3.54
N GLU A 108 -8.38 14.40 -4.77
CA GLU A 108 -9.74 14.71 -5.17
C GLU A 108 -10.77 13.67 -4.71
N VAL A 109 -10.38 12.39 -4.64
CA VAL A 109 -11.33 11.30 -4.36
C VAL A 109 -11.28 10.88 -2.89
N PHE A 110 -10.08 10.75 -2.33
CA PHE A 110 -9.90 10.22 -0.99
C PHE A 110 -9.62 11.28 0.07
N ALA A 111 -9.37 12.53 -0.32
CA ALA A 111 -8.98 13.62 0.58
C ALA A 111 -7.82 13.19 1.51
N CYS A 112 -6.80 12.58 0.91
CA CYS A 112 -5.58 12.15 1.59
C CYS A 112 -4.60 13.32 1.69
N SER A 113 -3.95 13.46 2.84
CA SER A 113 -2.87 14.42 3.04
C SER A 113 -1.54 13.95 2.45
N GLN A 114 -1.45 12.69 2.05
CA GLN A 114 -0.19 12.05 1.66
C GLN A 114 -0.41 10.83 0.76
N VAL A 115 0.53 10.61 -0.17
CA VAL A 115 0.73 9.35 -0.89
C VAL A 115 1.98 8.65 -0.41
N VAL A 116 1.88 7.35 -0.17
CA VAL A 116 2.98 6.46 0.21
C VAL A 116 3.17 5.38 -0.85
N ILE A 117 4.34 5.36 -1.48
CA ILE A 117 4.76 4.29 -2.36
C ILE A 117 5.48 3.22 -1.54
N CYS A 118 4.91 2.01 -1.53
CA CYS A 118 5.48 0.81 -0.93
C CYS A 118 6.25 0.03 -2.01
N LEU A 119 7.56 0.21 -2.10
CA LEU A 119 8.42 -0.46 -3.06
C LEU A 119 8.93 -1.80 -2.53
N ASP A 120 8.78 -2.87 -3.29
CA ASP A 120 9.27 -4.21 -2.90
C ASP A 120 10.81 -4.23 -2.80
N ARG A 121 11.33 -4.64 -1.63
CA ARG A 121 12.78 -4.77 -1.37
C ARG A 121 13.42 -5.95 -2.08
N SER A 122 12.64 -6.91 -2.56
CA SER A 122 13.12 -8.07 -3.30
C SER A 122 13.51 -7.75 -4.75
N LEU A 123 13.16 -6.54 -5.24
CA LEU A 123 13.48 -6.08 -6.58
C LEU A 123 14.98 -6.07 -6.88
N PRO A 124 15.37 -6.30 -8.16
CA PRO A 124 16.75 -6.10 -8.59
C PRO A 124 17.27 -4.70 -8.19
N LYS A 125 18.48 -4.66 -7.62
CA LYS A 125 19.07 -3.40 -7.09
C LYS A 125 19.23 -2.30 -8.14
N LEU A 126 19.40 -2.69 -9.41
CA LEU A 126 19.51 -1.74 -10.51
C LEU A 126 18.17 -1.04 -10.77
N ASP A 127 17.10 -1.83 -10.81
CA ASP A 127 15.75 -1.38 -11.12
C ASP A 127 15.19 -0.52 -9.98
N SER A 128 15.29 -1.01 -8.75
CA SER A 128 14.89 -0.26 -7.56
C SER A 128 15.64 1.09 -7.43
N LYS A 129 16.93 1.15 -7.76
CA LYS A 129 17.71 2.40 -7.69
C LYS A 129 17.28 3.42 -8.74
N ALA A 130 17.02 2.97 -9.97
CA ALA A 130 16.53 3.85 -11.03
C ALA A 130 15.13 4.39 -10.69
N PHE A 131 14.26 3.51 -10.18
CA PHE A 131 12.90 3.85 -9.76
C PHE A 131 12.86 4.80 -8.56
N MET A 132 13.67 4.55 -7.53
CA MET A 132 13.80 5.48 -6.40
C MET A 132 14.30 6.85 -6.86
N LYS A 133 15.20 6.90 -7.85
CA LYS A 133 15.67 8.17 -8.40
C LYS A 133 14.50 8.92 -9.02
N SER A 134 13.70 8.29 -9.89
CA SER A 134 12.54 8.95 -10.52
C SER A 134 11.52 9.44 -9.49
N LEU A 135 11.20 8.64 -8.47
CA LEU A 135 10.32 9.07 -7.38
C LEU A 135 10.84 10.31 -6.66
N ARG A 136 12.14 10.35 -6.37
CA ARG A 136 12.78 11.52 -5.75
C ARG A 136 12.78 12.76 -6.64
N TRP A 137 12.79 12.61 -7.97
CA TRP A 137 12.63 13.75 -8.88
C TRP A 137 11.21 14.33 -8.84
N VAL A 138 10.21 13.48 -8.58
CA VAL A 138 8.80 13.90 -8.45
C VAL A 138 8.55 14.58 -7.10
N GLY A 139 9.27 14.20 -6.04
CA GLY A 139 9.18 14.81 -4.71
C GLY A 139 9.04 13.81 -3.55
N PHE A 140 9.06 12.51 -3.85
CA PHE A 140 8.96 11.48 -2.82
C PHE A 140 10.24 11.35 -1.99
N GLU A 141 10.08 11.23 -0.68
CA GLU A 141 11.16 11.05 0.29
C GLU A 141 11.01 9.74 1.06
N LEU A 142 12.12 9.19 1.56
CA LEU A 142 12.08 7.97 2.38
C LEU A 142 11.44 8.26 3.73
N ILE A 143 10.44 7.46 4.09
CA ILE A 143 9.71 7.60 5.36
C ILE A 143 9.72 6.29 6.16
N THR A 144 9.48 6.39 7.46
CA THR A 144 9.20 5.26 8.37
C THR A 144 7.69 5.14 8.61
N LEU A 145 7.25 4.05 9.22
CA LEU A 145 5.84 3.84 9.60
C LEU A 145 5.49 4.45 10.95
N ASP A 146 6.36 5.27 11.51
CA ASP A 146 6.33 5.68 12.92
C ASP A 146 4.99 6.33 13.29
N HIS A 147 4.51 7.15 12.38
CA HIS A 147 3.23 7.86 12.51
C HIS A 147 2.05 6.88 12.66
N TRP A 148 1.93 5.87 11.78
CA TRP A 148 0.84 4.89 11.83
C TRP A 148 1.02 3.84 12.93
N ALA A 149 2.26 3.48 13.23
CA ALA A 149 2.59 2.46 14.22
C ALA A 149 2.58 2.97 15.67
N ARG A 150 2.53 4.30 15.87
CA ARG A 150 2.71 4.97 17.18
C ARG A 150 3.95 4.46 17.91
N ALA A 151 5.04 4.26 17.17
CA ALA A 151 6.31 3.75 17.65
C ALA A 151 7.44 4.34 16.80
N MET A 152 8.68 4.31 17.29
CA MET A 152 9.84 4.88 16.59
C MET A 152 10.58 3.83 15.77
N ASP A 153 11.17 4.25 14.65
CA ASP A 153 12.00 3.45 13.75
C ASP A 153 11.31 2.18 13.21
N VAL A 154 9.99 2.25 13.02
CA VAL A 154 9.19 1.18 12.45
C VAL A 154 9.37 1.16 10.95
N THR A 155 10.00 0.10 10.46
CA THR A 155 10.18 -0.15 9.03
C THR A 155 9.59 -1.50 8.66
N SER A 156 9.23 -1.68 7.39
CA SER A 156 8.84 -2.99 6.87
C SER A 156 10.08 -3.77 6.42
N GLU A 157 10.11 -5.08 6.66
CA GLU A 157 11.16 -5.95 6.15
C GLU A 157 11.03 -6.21 4.65
N ASN A 158 9.81 -6.10 4.11
CA ASN A 158 9.47 -6.40 2.72
C ASN A 158 9.35 -5.14 1.86
N TRP A 159 8.92 -4.02 2.46
CA TRP A 159 8.61 -2.80 1.72
C TRP A 159 9.54 -1.65 2.12
N LEU A 160 9.99 -0.89 1.13
CA LEU A 160 10.67 0.38 1.28
C LEU A 160 9.63 1.48 1.01
N LEU A 161 9.49 2.42 1.93
CA LEU A 161 8.38 3.37 1.91
C LEU A 161 8.89 4.73 1.47
N LEU A 162 8.24 5.32 0.47
CA LEU A 162 8.46 6.70 0.08
C LEU A 162 7.18 7.50 0.19
N GLY A 163 7.20 8.61 0.93
CA GLY A 163 6.06 9.50 1.13
C GLY A 163 6.19 10.79 0.33
N MET A 164 5.06 11.33 -0.08
CA MET A 164 4.93 12.70 -0.60
C MET A 164 3.60 13.29 -0.14
N GLU A 165 3.63 14.53 0.34
CA GLU A 165 2.43 15.30 0.65
C GLU A 165 1.74 15.70 -0.65
N VAL A 166 0.41 15.70 -0.65
CA VAL A 166 -0.43 16.07 -1.81
C VAL A 166 -1.18 17.35 -1.52
#